data_AF-K0Q1W8-F1
#
_entry.id   AF-K0Q1W8-F1
#
_cell.length_a   1.000
_cell.length_b   1.000
_cell.length_c   1.000
_cell.angle_alpha   90.00
_cell.angle_beta   90.00
_cell.angle_gamma   90.00
#
_symmetry.space_group_name_H-M   'P 1'
#
loop_
_entity.id
_entity.type
_entity.pdbx_description
1 polymer ?
#
loop_
_entity_poly.entity_id
_entity_poly.type
_entity_poly.pdbx_seq_one_letter_code
_entity_poly.pdbx_strand_id
1 'polypeptide(L)'
;MVNSSLRTIITSLKIPVATLAVTLASLQFPEGSGSAEAQDPFASFPVVITCEYKGTYHAFYLSRVSKDGTATFVASDRIAGTITLNGQAKAVGGSDGGTCLGKTLKELRASGQAHDLKS
;
A
#
# COMPACT_ATOMS: atom_id res chain seq x y z
N MET A 1 -64.23 3.34 -37.81
CA MET A 1 -65.34 2.47 -38.26
C MET A 1 -65.43 1.30 -37.29
N VAL A 2 -66.65 1.00 -36.85
CA VAL A 2 -67.08 0.17 -35.72
C VAL A 2 -66.93 -1.34 -35.97
N ASN A 3 -66.52 -2.13 -34.96
CA ASN A 3 -67.25 -3.30 -34.43
C ASN A 3 -66.41 -4.00 -33.33
N SER A 4 -66.93 -4.26 -32.11
CA SER A 4 -68.00 -5.22 -31.74
C SER A 4 -67.53 -6.65 -32.04
N SER A 5 -67.56 -7.67 -31.18
CA SER A 5 -68.44 -8.06 -30.07
C SER A 5 -67.76 -9.26 -29.38
N LEU A 6 -67.74 -9.35 -28.04
CA LEU A 6 -68.67 -10.11 -27.19
C LEU A 6 -68.30 -11.60 -26.94
N ARG A 7 -67.99 -11.88 -25.65
CA ARG A 7 -68.52 -12.96 -24.78
C ARG A 7 -67.96 -14.40 -24.80
N THR A 8 -67.83 -14.90 -23.56
CA THR A 8 -67.88 -16.31 -23.08
C THR A 8 -66.54 -17.07 -23.25
N ILE A 9 -65.98 -17.84 -22.31
CA ILE A 9 -66.57 -18.79 -21.35
C ILE A 9 -65.67 -18.89 -20.10
N ILE A 10 -66.28 -18.82 -18.92
CA ILE A 10 -65.66 -19.19 -17.64
C ILE A 10 -65.76 -20.70 -17.52
N THR A 11 -64.62 -21.41 -17.55
CA THR A 11 -64.57 -22.83 -17.17
C THR A 11 -63.58 -22.98 -16.04
N SER A 12 -64.11 -23.39 -14.88
CA SER A 12 -63.41 -23.57 -13.61
C SER A 12 -62.24 -24.55 -13.74
N LEU A 13 -61.03 -24.02 -13.85
CA LEU A 13 -59.82 -24.81 -13.67
C LEU A 13 -59.49 -24.84 -12.18
N LYS A 14 -59.68 -26.01 -11.55
CA LYS A 14 -59.21 -26.30 -10.19
C LYS A 14 -57.70 -26.14 -10.16
N ILE A 15 -57.22 -25.02 -9.64
CA ILE A 15 -55.80 -24.77 -9.41
C ILE A 15 -55.44 -25.49 -8.11
N PRO A 16 -54.66 -26.60 -8.14
CA PRO A 16 -54.06 -27.11 -6.92
C PRO A 16 -53.10 -26.03 -6.41
N VAL A 17 -53.26 -25.69 -5.12
CA VAL A 17 -52.38 -24.80 -4.37
C VAL A 17 -50.99 -25.43 -4.34
N ALA A 18 -50.21 -25.17 -5.38
CA ALA A 18 -48.79 -25.45 -5.45
C ALA A 18 -48.07 -24.26 -4.83
N THR A 19 -47.79 -24.41 -3.54
CA THR A 19 -46.69 -23.85 -2.77
C THR A 19 -45.93 -22.70 -3.45
N LEU A 20 -46.13 -21.48 -2.95
CA LEU A 20 -45.18 -20.38 -3.13
C LEU A 20 -43.81 -20.82 -2.60
N ALA A 21 -42.92 -21.26 -3.49
CA ALA A 21 -41.50 -21.23 -3.24
C ALA A 21 -40.96 -19.97 -3.92
N VAL A 22 -40.98 -18.85 -3.17
CA VAL A 22 -40.28 -17.63 -3.58
C VAL A 22 -38.79 -17.96 -3.59
N THR A 23 -38.24 -18.26 -4.76
CA THR A 23 -36.81 -18.30 -4.98
C THR A 23 -36.28 -16.87 -4.95
N LEU A 24 -35.99 -16.37 -3.74
CA LEU A 24 -35.01 -15.29 -3.59
C LEU A 24 -33.67 -15.88 -4.06
N ALA A 25 -33.37 -15.75 -5.34
CA ALA A 25 -32.01 -15.84 -5.82
C ALA A 25 -31.26 -14.65 -5.22
N SER A 26 -30.66 -14.89 -4.06
CA SER A 26 -29.76 -13.97 -3.39
C SER A 26 -28.78 -13.41 -4.41
N LEU A 27 -28.89 -12.10 -4.68
CA LEU A 27 -27.78 -11.32 -5.22
C LEU A 27 -26.68 -11.40 -4.16
N GLN A 28 -25.91 -12.48 -4.21
CA GLN A 28 -24.64 -12.60 -3.51
C GLN A 28 -23.70 -11.64 -4.24
N PHE A 29 -23.79 -10.35 -3.88
CA PHE A 29 -22.64 -9.47 -4.05
C PHE A 29 -21.48 -10.20 -3.38
N PRO A 30 -20.38 -10.51 -4.09
CA PRO A 30 -19.21 -11.00 -3.41
C PRO A 30 -18.76 -9.90 -2.44
N GLU A 31 -19.15 -10.04 -1.17
CA GLU A 31 -18.58 -9.37 -0.01
C GLU A 31 -17.17 -9.94 0.19
N GLY A 32 -16.32 -9.64 -0.78
CA GLY A 32 -14.94 -10.02 -0.85
C GLY A 32 -14.14 -8.86 -1.41
N SER A 33 -14.50 -7.63 -1.00
CA SER A 33 -13.54 -6.53 -1.01
C SER A 33 -12.54 -6.80 0.11
N GLY A 34 -11.72 -7.84 -0.06
CA GLY A 34 -10.43 -7.85 0.59
C GLY A 34 -9.75 -6.59 0.09
N SER A 35 -9.73 -5.55 0.91
CA SER A 35 -8.81 -4.45 0.72
C SER A 35 -7.44 -5.10 0.70
N ALA A 36 -6.89 -5.30 -0.49
CA ALA A 36 -5.45 -5.40 -0.63
C ALA A 36 -4.94 -4.09 -0.06
N GLU A 37 -4.60 -4.07 1.23
CA GLU A 37 -3.98 -2.92 1.85
C GLU A 37 -2.77 -2.60 0.96
N ALA A 38 -2.80 -1.42 0.36
CA ALA A 38 -1.64 -0.92 -0.35
C ALA A 38 -0.51 -0.91 0.68
N GLN A 39 0.49 -1.77 0.47
CA GLN A 39 1.63 -1.88 1.37
C GLN A 39 2.27 -0.50 1.50
N ASP A 40 2.28 0.05 2.71
CA ASP A 40 2.94 1.33 2.99
C ASP A 40 4.44 1.17 2.69
N PRO A 41 4.99 1.85 1.66
CA PRO A 41 6.40 1.73 1.32
C PRO A 41 7.32 2.21 2.46
N PHE A 42 6.83 3.09 3.33
CA PHE A 42 7.60 3.63 4.46
C PHE A 42 7.77 2.58 5.56
N ALA A 43 6.88 1.59 5.65
CA ALA A 43 6.97 0.51 6.62
C ALA A 43 8.22 -0.38 6.44
N SER A 44 8.85 -0.35 5.26
CA SER A 44 10.12 -1.07 5.00
C SER A 44 11.34 -0.36 5.59
N PHE A 45 11.22 0.91 5.97
CA PHE A 45 12.31 1.73 6.48
C PHE A 45 11.88 2.50 7.74
N PRO A 46 11.48 1.81 8.83
CA PRO A 46 11.04 2.46 10.06
C PRO A 46 12.25 2.92 10.89
N VAL A 47 13.15 3.71 10.29
CA VAL A 47 14.49 3.95 10.80
C VAL A 47 14.90 5.42 10.63
N VAL A 48 15.64 5.96 11.61
CA VAL A 48 16.43 7.19 11.45
C VAL A 48 17.89 6.80 11.33
N ILE A 49 18.60 7.44 10.41
CA ILE A 49 20.02 7.19 10.18
C ILE A 49 20.83 8.40 10.69
N THR A 50 21.91 8.15 11.41
CA THR A 50 22.84 9.18 11.91
C THR A 50 24.20 9.00 11.25
N CYS A 51 24.66 10.04 10.56
CA CYS A 51 25.96 10.04 9.88
C CYS A 51 26.77 11.26 10.28
N GLU A 52 28.06 11.06 10.48
CA GLU A 52 29.00 12.17 10.61
C GLU A 52 29.45 12.59 9.21
N TYR A 53 29.35 13.89 8.95
CA TYR A 53 29.77 14.53 7.71
C TYR A 53 30.41 15.87 8.05
N LYS A 54 31.66 16.09 7.61
CA LYS A 54 32.42 17.33 7.86
C LYS A 54 32.45 17.75 9.33
N GLY A 55 32.64 16.79 10.24
CA GLY A 55 32.72 17.01 11.68
C GLY A 55 31.37 17.22 12.37
N THR A 56 30.25 17.08 11.66
CA THR A 56 28.89 17.26 12.20
C THR A 56 28.10 15.97 12.10
N TYR A 57 27.40 15.61 13.17
CA TYR A 57 26.45 14.49 13.14
C TYR A 57 25.10 14.96 12.63
N HIS A 58 24.64 14.36 11.54
CA HIS A 58 23.37 14.67 10.90
C HIS A 58 22.38 13.52 11.13
N ALA A 59 21.14 13.87 11.49
CA ALA A 59 20.02 12.95 11.47
C ALA A 59 19.35 12.98 10.08
N PHE A 60 19.25 11.81 9.48
CA PHE A 60 18.68 11.57 8.18
C PHE A 60 17.31 10.90 8.34
N TYR A 61 16.27 11.57 7.87
CA TYR A 61 14.89 11.09 7.89
C TYR A 61 14.47 10.60 6.52
N LEU A 62 13.64 9.57 6.49
CA LEU A 62 13.06 9.05 5.26
C LEU A 62 12.18 10.13 4.61
N SER A 63 12.52 10.50 3.38
CA SER A 63 11.78 11.51 2.61
C SER A 63 10.88 10.88 1.55
N ARG A 64 11.37 9.83 0.87
CA ARG A 64 10.61 9.14 -0.19
C ARG A 64 11.10 7.71 -0.39
N VAL A 65 10.22 6.86 -0.90
CA VAL A 65 10.55 5.52 -1.42
C VAL A 65 10.04 5.45 -2.86
N SER A 66 10.92 5.16 -3.82
CA SER A 66 10.53 5.00 -5.23
C SER A 66 10.04 3.58 -5.54
N LYS A 67 9.41 3.41 -6.72
CA LYS A 67 8.80 2.14 -7.16
C LYS A 67 9.80 0.98 -7.24
N ASP A 68 11.09 1.27 -7.42
CA ASP A 68 12.20 0.30 -7.43
C ASP A 68 12.67 -0.11 -6.02
N GLY A 69 12.05 0.43 -4.96
CA GLY A 69 12.42 0.18 -3.57
C GLY A 69 13.60 1.02 -3.07
N THR A 70 14.05 2.02 -3.83
CA THR A 70 15.08 2.95 -3.37
C THR A 70 14.49 3.96 -2.39
N ALA A 71 14.94 3.91 -1.15
CA ALA A 71 14.64 4.92 -0.14
C ALA A 71 15.60 6.11 -0.27
N THR A 72 15.08 7.32 -0.20
CA THR A 72 15.86 8.55 -0.09
C THR A 72 15.69 9.13 1.30
N PHE A 73 16.82 9.35 1.95
CA PHE A 73 16.91 10.00 3.23
C PHE A 73 17.50 11.39 3.08
N VAL A 74 17.01 12.33 3.89
CA VAL A 74 17.45 13.72 3.87
C VAL A 74 17.80 14.18 5.27
N ALA A 75 18.85 14.98 5.37
CA ALA A 75 19.19 15.75 6.55
C ALA A 75 19.08 17.25 6.24
N SER A 76 19.40 18.08 7.23
CA SER A 76 19.60 19.53 7.07
C SER A 76 20.58 19.86 5.94
N ASP A 77 20.63 21.12 5.53
CA ASP A 77 21.62 21.64 4.57
C ASP A 77 21.59 20.97 3.18
N ARG A 78 20.41 20.48 2.78
CA ARG A 78 20.19 19.81 1.48
C ARG A 78 21.05 18.54 1.29
N ILE A 79 21.48 17.91 2.38
CA ILE A 79 22.23 16.66 2.33
C ILE A 79 21.25 15.51 2.14
N ALA A 80 21.49 14.65 1.16
CA ALA A 80 20.63 13.52 0.86
C ALA A 80 21.45 12.27 0.52
N GLY A 81 20.90 11.12 0.87
CA GLY A 81 21.45 9.82 0.53
C GLY A 81 20.35 8.85 0.12
N THR A 82 20.73 7.81 -0.62
CA THR A 82 19.82 6.73 -1.02
C THR A 82 20.32 5.39 -0.53
N ILE A 83 19.38 4.49 -0.19
CA ILE A 83 19.67 3.12 0.17
C ILE A 83 18.51 2.22 -0.26
N THR A 84 18.79 0.97 -0.62
CA THR A 84 17.79 -0.09 -0.79
C THR A 84 17.93 -1.09 0.36
N LEU A 85 16.91 -1.92 0.60
CA LEU A 85 16.91 -2.89 1.72
C LEU A 85 18.17 -3.77 1.77
N ASN A 86 18.67 -4.19 0.60
CA ASN A 86 19.85 -5.05 0.47
C ASN A 86 21.06 -4.33 -0.16
N GLY A 87 20.95 -3.03 -0.40
CA GLY A 87 21.99 -2.23 -1.02
C GLY A 87 22.81 -1.45 0.00
N GLN A 88 23.76 -0.69 -0.53
CA GLN A 88 24.62 0.22 0.23
C GLN A 88 24.10 1.66 0.14
N ALA A 89 24.35 2.44 1.18
CA ALA A 89 24.09 3.87 1.20
C ALA A 89 24.96 4.60 0.18
N LYS A 90 24.35 5.49 -0.59
CA LYS A 90 24.97 6.31 -1.63
C LYS A 90 24.65 7.78 -1.39
N ALA A 91 25.61 8.66 -1.66
CA ALA A 91 25.37 10.09 -1.67
C ALA A 91 24.52 10.51 -2.89
N VAL A 92 23.72 11.56 -2.73
CA VAL A 92 22.99 12.21 -3.82
C VAL A 92 23.64 13.56 -4.11
N GLY A 93 23.92 13.85 -5.38
CA GLY A 93 24.47 15.16 -5.79
C GLY A 93 25.98 15.33 -5.54
N GLY A 94 26.70 14.26 -5.18
CA GLY A 94 28.15 14.26 -4.96
C GLY A 94 28.68 12.87 -4.64
N SER A 95 30.00 12.76 -4.42
CA SER A 95 30.68 11.49 -4.05
C SER A 95 30.90 11.33 -2.55
N ASP A 96 30.72 12.39 -1.77
CA ASP A 96 30.94 12.40 -0.33
C ASP A 96 29.61 12.22 0.40
N GLY A 97 29.54 11.23 1.29
CA GLY A 97 28.33 10.85 2.03
C GLY A 97 28.61 10.62 3.52
N GLY A 98 29.76 11.10 4.00
CA GLY A 98 30.17 10.93 5.39
C GLY A 98 30.33 9.47 5.81
N THR A 99 30.24 9.22 7.11
CA THR A 99 30.51 7.90 7.70
C THR A 99 29.49 6.81 7.37
N CYS A 100 28.41 7.13 6.66
CA CYS A 100 27.42 6.16 6.22
C CYS A 100 27.69 5.60 4.82
N LEU A 101 28.50 6.28 4.01
CA LEU A 101 28.70 5.91 2.60
C LEU A 101 29.25 4.48 2.47
N GLY A 102 28.66 3.70 1.56
CA GLY A 102 29.09 2.33 1.27
C GLY A 102 28.61 1.26 2.26
N LYS A 103 27.96 1.65 3.36
CA LYS A 103 27.40 0.69 4.33
C LYS A 103 26.01 0.22 3.92
N THR A 104 25.73 -1.05 4.12
CA THR A 104 24.38 -1.62 4.08
C THR A 104 23.57 -1.19 5.29
N LEU A 105 22.24 -1.32 5.23
CA LEU A 105 21.38 -1.00 6.37
C LEU A 105 21.70 -1.86 7.61
N LYS A 106 22.09 -3.13 7.38
CA LYS A 106 22.56 -4.03 8.44
C LYS A 106 23.82 -3.50 9.12
N GLU A 107 24.81 -3.05 8.34
CA GLU A 107 26.05 -2.49 8.88
C GLU A 107 25.82 -1.17 9.60
N LEU A 108 24.93 -0.32 9.09
CA LEU A 108 24.54 0.92 9.77
C LEU A 108 23.89 0.64 11.14
N ARG A 109 23.03 -0.39 11.24
CA ARG A 109 22.48 -0.81 12.54
C ARG A 109 23.58 -1.33 13.46
N ALA A 110 24.46 -2.20 12.95
CA ALA A 110 25.55 -2.78 13.72
C ALA A 110 26.56 -1.73 14.22
N SER A 111 26.77 -0.64 13.47
CA SER A 111 27.62 0.49 13.87
C SER A 111 26.90 1.53 14.74
N GLY A 112 25.63 1.31 15.10
CA GLY A 112 24.84 2.26 15.89
C GLY A 112 24.47 3.53 15.13
N GLN A 113 24.49 3.50 13.79
CA GLN A 113 24.14 4.63 12.91
C GLN A 113 22.72 4.53 12.36
N ALA A 114 22.00 3.45 12.60
CA ALA A 114 20.60 3.30 12.20
C ALA A 114 19.79 2.85 13.40
N HIS A 115 18.75 3.61 13.72
CA HIS A 115 17.90 3.42 14.90
C HIS A 115 16.44 3.23 14.45
N ASP A 116 15.85 2.09 14.81
CA ASP A 116 14.46 1.84 14.48
C ASP A 116 13.53 2.75 15.31
N LEU A 117 12.53 3.35 14.65
CA LEU A 117 11.60 4.33 15.22
C LEU A 117 10.39 3.69 15.90
N LYS A 118 10.12 2.41 15.63
CA LYS A 118 9.06 1.65 16.27
C LYS A 118 9.69 0.80 17.36
N SER A 119 9.18 0.95 18.58
CA SER A 119 9.43 0.05 19.72
C SER A 119 8.37 -1.03 19.77
#